data_AF-A0A3N1CMV9-F1
#
_entry.id   AF-A0A3N1CMV9-F1
#
_cell.length_a   1.000
_cell.length_b   1.000
_cell.length_c   1.000
_cell.angle_alpha   90.00
_cell.angle_beta   90.00
_cell.angle_gamma   90.00
#
_symmetry.space_group_name_H-M   'P 1'
#
loop_
_entity.id
_entity.type
_entity.pdbx_description
1 polymer ?
#
loop_
_entity_poly.entity_id
_entity_poly.type
_entity_poly.pdbx_seq_one_letter_code
_entity_poly.pdbx_strand_id
1 'polypeptide(L)'
;MTNALFDLDDPTSNNLTEPKLSAQRRMTLRKQAALERGQHPLSVLFGHLPLHKDAAPANDRTAAGLRCGSCAHRGPGFYGYPKCLIANGARISNSANSECRAWWPACHDYTPRRDA
;
A
#
# COMPACT_ATOMS: atom_id res chain seq x y z
N MET A 1 52.53 29.90 -28.91
CA MET A 1 52.36 28.46 -28.61
C MET A 1 51.57 28.35 -27.32
N THR A 2 50.28 28.04 -27.42
CA THR A 2 49.46 27.59 -26.28
C THR A 2 48.55 26.49 -26.81
N ASN A 3 49.04 25.26 -26.74
CA ASN A 3 48.21 24.06 -26.89
C ASN A 3 47.39 23.95 -25.60
N ALA A 4 46.10 24.28 -25.66
CA ALA A 4 45.18 23.89 -24.60
C ALA A 4 45.00 22.37 -24.70
N LEU A 5 45.37 21.65 -23.64
CA LEU A 5 45.45 20.17 -23.59
C LEU A 5 44.08 19.51 -23.29
N PHE A 6 43.03 20.29 -23.06
CA PHE A 6 41.69 19.77 -22.80
C PHE A 6 40.67 20.66 -23.50
N ASP A 7 40.05 20.14 -24.56
CA ASP A 7 38.75 20.62 -25.02
C ASP A 7 37.73 20.17 -23.97
N LEU A 8 37.23 21.11 -23.18
CA LEU A 8 36.13 20.86 -22.27
C LEU A 8 34.86 20.83 -23.11
N ASP A 9 34.33 19.62 -23.34
CA ASP A 9 33.00 19.44 -23.87
C ASP A 9 31.98 20.22 -23.02
N ASP A 10 31.03 20.83 -23.72
CA ASP A 10 29.93 21.64 -23.21
C ASP A 10 29.20 20.93 -22.04
N PRO A 11 29.07 21.52 -20.84
CA PRO A 11 28.41 20.87 -19.70
C PRO A 11 26.88 20.73 -19.88
N THR A 12 26.30 21.12 -21.01
CA THR A 12 24.86 20.94 -21.28
C THR A 12 24.52 19.54 -21.81
N SER A 13 24.80 18.52 -21.02
CA SER A 13 24.00 17.29 -21.03
C SER A 13 23.57 16.97 -19.61
N ASN A 14 22.76 17.85 -19.02
CA ASN A 14 21.85 17.49 -17.95
C ASN A 14 20.74 16.59 -18.51
N ASN A 15 21.09 15.37 -18.94
CA ASN A 15 20.14 14.28 -19.05
C ASN A 15 19.75 13.89 -17.62
N LEU A 16 18.91 14.71 -16.99
CA LEU A 16 18.23 14.38 -15.75
C LEU A 16 17.31 13.21 -16.05
N THR A 17 17.85 12.00 -15.95
CA THR A 17 17.07 10.78 -15.95
C THR A 17 16.04 10.93 -14.84
N GLU A 18 14.75 10.87 -15.18
CA GLU A 18 13.70 11.01 -14.18
C GLU A 18 13.98 10.09 -12.98
N PRO A 19 13.93 10.60 -11.74
CA PRO A 19 14.33 9.82 -10.58
C PRO A 19 13.43 8.58 -10.45
N LYS A 20 14.04 7.40 -10.58
CA LYS A 20 13.36 6.11 -10.46
C LYS A 20 12.68 6.01 -9.10
N LEU A 21 11.36 5.88 -9.10
CA LEU A 21 10.58 5.76 -7.88
C LEU A 21 11.08 4.59 -6.99
N SER A 22 11.20 4.86 -5.69
CA SER A 22 11.54 3.83 -4.70
C SER A 22 10.54 2.68 -4.72
N ALA A 23 10.97 1.48 -4.29
CA ALA A 23 10.11 0.31 -4.24
C ALA A 23 8.85 0.54 -3.38
N GLN A 24 9.00 1.24 -2.25
CA GLN A 24 7.91 1.63 -1.36
C GLN A 24 6.94 2.58 -2.07
N ARG A 25 7.45 3.60 -2.78
CA ARG A 25 6.59 4.54 -3.51
C ARG A 25 5.78 3.83 -4.59
N ARG A 26 6.42 2.95 -5.37
CA ARG A 26 5.72 2.11 -6.37
C ARG A 26 4.66 1.20 -5.73
N MET A 27 4.93 0.65 -4.55
CA MET A 27 3.95 -0.16 -3.82
C MET A 27 2.76 0.68 -3.34
N THR A 28 3.02 1.86 -2.78
CA THR A 28 1.97 2.80 -2.36
C THR A 28 1.05 3.18 -3.52
N LEU A 29 1.63 3.51 -4.69
CA LEU A 29 0.85 3.84 -5.89
C LEU A 29 -0.01 2.65 -6.36
N ARG A 30 0.53 1.42 -6.34
CA ARG A 30 -0.26 0.22 -6.68
C ARG A 30 -1.43 -0.01 -5.72
N LYS A 31 -1.22 0.23 -4.42
CA LYS A 31 -2.28 0.14 -3.41
C LYS A 31 -3.35 1.21 -3.61
N GLN A 32 -2.95 2.42 -3.97
CA GLN A 32 -3.88 3.49 -4.30
C GLN A 32 -4.71 3.15 -5.55
N ALA A 33 -4.09 2.68 -6.63
CA ALA A 33 -4.79 2.23 -7.83
C ALA A 33 -5.72 1.02 -7.58
N ALA A 34 -5.45 0.20 -6.57
CA ALA A 34 -6.40 -0.83 -6.13
C ALA A 34 -7.66 -0.21 -5.51
N LEU A 35 -7.50 0.78 -4.62
CA LEU A 35 -8.61 1.48 -3.97
C LEU A 35 -9.51 2.18 -4.99
N GLU A 36 -8.91 2.84 -5.99
CA GLU A 36 -9.63 3.50 -7.08
C GLU A 36 -10.47 2.54 -7.93
N ARG A 37 -10.09 1.25 -7.97
CA ARG A 37 -10.84 0.17 -8.64
C ARG A 37 -11.82 -0.56 -7.72
N GLY A 38 -12.09 -0.02 -6.53
CA GLY A 38 -12.95 -0.68 -5.54
C GLY A 38 -12.35 -1.97 -4.98
N GLN A 39 -11.02 -2.08 -4.95
CA GLN A 39 -10.29 -3.22 -4.41
C GLN A 39 -9.57 -2.83 -3.12
N HIS A 40 -9.53 -3.77 -2.17
CA HIS A 40 -8.78 -3.65 -0.94
C HIS A 40 -7.27 -3.53 -1.23
N PRO A 41 -6.47 -2.77 -0.47
CA PRO A 41 -5.04 -2.59 -0.74
C PRO A 41 -4.21 -3.89 -0.73
N LEU A 42 -4.66 -4.91 -0.01
CA LEU A 42 -4.01 -6.23 0.01
C LEU A 42 -4.19 -7.00 -1.32
N SER A 43 -5.12 -6.59 -2.19
CA SER A 43 -5.33 -7.20 -3.51
C SER A 43 -4.07 -7.16 -4.38
N VAL A 44 -3.21 -6.15 -4.18
CA VAL A 44 -1.92 -6.01 -4.86
C VAL A 44 -1.00 -7.23 -4.65
N LEU A 45 -1.17 -7.95 -3.54
CA LEU A 45 -0.36 -9.13 -3.20
C LEU A 45 -1.14 -10.44 -3.31
N PHE A 46 -2.44 -10.44 -3.01
CA PHE A 46 -3.22 -11.67 -2.83
C PHE A 46 -4.36 -11.83 -3.85
N GLY A 47 -4.38 -11.03 -4.93
CA GLY A 47 -5.36 -11.15 -6.00
C GLY A 47 -6.67 -10.42 -5.71
N HIS A 48 -7.77 -10.88 -6.30
CA HIS A 48 -9.05 -10.19 -6.23
C HIS A 48 -9.57 -10.11 -4.78
N LEU A 49 -9.77 -8.89 -4.28
CA LEU A 49 -10.28 -8.65 -2.94
C LEU A 49 -11.13 -7.36 -2.96
N PRO A 50 -12.43 -7.46 -3.32
CA PRO A 50 -13.29 -6.29 -3.45
C PRO A 50 -13.53 -5.64 -2.08
N LEU A 51 -13.78 -4.32 -2.12
CA LEU A 51 -14.23 -3.58 -0.95
C LEU A 51 -15.62 -4.07 -0.50
N HIS A 52 -15.88 -3.96 0.80
CA HIS A 52 -17.23 -4.17 1.32
C HIS A 52 -18.17 -3.08 0.81
N LYS A 53 -19.46 -3.40 0.60
CA LYS A 53 -20.47 -2.43 0.15
C LYS A 53 -20.60 -1.21 1.09
N ASP A 54 -20.44 -1.45 2.39
CA ASP A 54 -20.52 -0.44 3.45
C ASP A 54 -19.13 0.03 3.91
N ALA A 55 -18.09 -0.20 3.11
CA ALA A 55 -16.73 0.24 3.45
C ALA A 55 -16.65 1.77 3.48
N ALA A 56 -15.88 2.31 4.43
CA ALA A 56 -15.60 3.73 4.46
C ALA A 56 -14.80 4.16 3.20
N PRO A 57 -14.91 5.41 2.75
CA PRO A 57 -14.10 5.88 1.63
C PRO A 57 -12.60 5.87 1.97
N ALA A 58 -11.78 5.64 0.95
CA ALA A 58 -10.33 5.49 1.10
C ALA A 58 -9.57 6.81 1.32
N ASN A 59 -10.11 7.91 0.80
CA ASN A 59 -9.52 9.25 0.84
C ASN A 59 -9.84 10.02 2.13
N ASP A 60 -10.83 9.59 2.91
CA ASP A 60 -11.19 10.19 4.19
C ASP A 60 -11.05 9.14 5.30
N ARG A 61 -10.20 9.43 6.29
CA ARG A 61 -9.93 8.53 7.42
C ARG A 61 -10.97 8.62 8.54
N THR A 62 -11.74 9.70 8.56
CA THR A 62 -12.74 10.01 9.59
C THR A 62 -14.17 9.75 9.14
N ALA A 63 -14.40 9.62 7.83
CA ALA A 63 -15.69 9.22 7.29
C ALA A 63 -16.21 7.93 7.93
N ALA A 64 -17.52 7.88 8.11
CA ALA A 64 -18.23 6.69 8.56
C ALA A 64 -18.07 5.52 7.58
N GLY A 65 -18.26 4.31 8.08
CA GLY A 65 -18.21 3.08 7.31
C GLY A 65 -17.25 2.04 7.89
N LEU A 66 -17.28 0.85 7.31
CA LEU A 66 -16.51 -0.29 7.79
C LEU A 66 -15.04 -0.14 7.41
N ARG A 67 -14.17 -0.39 8.39
CA ARG A 67 -12.71 -0.32 8.25
C ARG A 67 -12.04 -1.56 8.81
N CYS A 68 -10.83 -1.85 8.34
CA CYS A 68 -10.02 -2.95 8.88
C CYS A 68 -9.73 -2.82 10.38
N GLY A 69 -9.72 -1.60 10.92
CA GLY A 69 -9.49 -1.33 12.34
C GLY A 69 -10.50 -1.99 13.26
N SER A 70 -11.77 -2.06 12.84
CA SER A 70 -12.86 -2.71 13.58
C SER A 70 -13.11 -4.16 13.14
N CYS A 71 -12.25 -4.72 12.29
CA CYS A 71 -12.40 -6.10 11.82
C CYS A 71 -11.84 -7.10 12.84
N ALA A 72 -12.57 -8.20 13.06
CA ALA A 72 -12.16 -9.32 13.89
C ALA A 72 -10.88 -10.00 13.37
N HIS A 73 -10.67 -9.99 12.05
CA HIS A 73 -9.49 -10.61 11.43
C HIS A 73 -8.22 -9.76 11.52
N ARG A 74 -8.30 -8.51 11.98
CA ARG A 74 -7.09 -7.68 12.16
C ARG A 74 -6.44 -8.03 13.50
N GLY A 75 -5.26 -8.63 13.43
CA GLY A 75 -4.50 -9.03 14.62
C GLY A 75 -3.01 -8.68 14.51
N PRO A 76 -2.24 -8.93 15.58
CA PRO A 76 -0.80 -8.78 15.55
C PRO A 76 -0.19 -9.81 14.59
N GLY A 77 0.75 -9.38 13.76
CA GLY A 77 1.61 -10.27 12.98
C GLY A 77 3.03 -10.30 13.52
N PHE A 78 3.90 -11.00 12.79
CA PHE A 78 5.34 -11.02 13.06
C PHE A 78 5.92 -9.60 13.04
N TYR A 79 6.84 -9.34 13.98
CA TYR A 79 7.50 -8.04 14.17
C TYR A 79 6.56 -6.86 14.51
N GLY A 80 5.38 -7.14 15.08
CA GLY A 80 4.46 -6.12 15.58
C GLY A 80 3.61 -5.42 14.51
N TYR A 81 3.78 -5.77 13.23
CA TYR A 81 2.96 -5.23 12.15
C TYR A 81 1.55 -5.83 12.19
N PRO A 82 0.47 -5.02 12.13
CA PRO A 82 -0.89 -5.57 12.08
C PRO A 82 -1.11 -6.32 10.77
N LYS A 83 -1.71 -7.51 10.85
CA LYS A 83 -1.98 -8.40 9.71
C LYS A 83 -3.44 -8.78 9.62
N CYS A 84 -3.84 -9.25 8.44
CA CYS A 84 -5.13 -9.91 8.25
C CYS A 84 -4.94 -11.41 8.52
N LEU A 85 -5.51 -11.89 9.62
CA LEU A 85 -5.41 -13.27 10.09
C LEU A 85 -6.54 -14.16 9.54
N ILE A 86 -7.29 -13.68 8.55
CA ILE A 86 -8.35 -14.48 7.93
C ILE A 86 -7.78 -15.80 7.38
N ALA A 87 -8.58 -16.86 7.47
CA ALA A 87 -8.23 -18.20 6.98
C ALA A 87 -6.81 -18.63 7.42
N ASN A 88 -6.54 -18.53 8.73
CA ASN A 88 -5.24 -18.89 9.34
C ASN A 88 -4.04 -18.15 8.72
N GLY A 89 -4.24 -16.89 8.31
CA GLY A 89 -3.16 -16.06 7.78
C GLY A 89 -2.92 -16.20 6.27
N ALA A 90 -3.91 -16.63 5.50
CA ALA A 90 -3.82 -16.73 4.04
C ALA A 90 -3.45 -15.40 3.34
N ARG A 91 -3.57 -14.25 4.03
CA ARG A 91 -3.26 -12.90 3.52
C ARG A 91 -2.08 -12.25 4.25
N ILE A 92 -1.10 -13.05 4.65
CA ILE A 92 0.10 -12.60 5.36
C ILE A 92 1.33 -12.76 4.47
N SER A 93 2.15 -11.71 4.44
CA SER A 93 3.56 -11.80 4.06
C SER A 93 4.41 -11.33 5.23
N ASN A 94 5.64 -11.84 5.34
CA ASN A 94 6.62 -11.44 6.35
C ASN A 94 7.28 -10.09 6.01
N SER A 95 6.49 -9.11 5.56
CA SER A 95 6.96 -7.77 5.19
C SER A 95 5.89 -6.71 5.43
N ALA A 96 6.29 -5.43 5.46
CA ALA A 96 5.36 -4.30 5.61
C ALA A 96 4.35 -4.18 4.46
N ASN A 97 4.57 -4.87 3.34
CA ASN A 97 3.69 -4.77 2.18
C ASN A 97 2.29 -5.36 2.44
N SER A 98 2.16 -6.34 3.33
CA SER A 98 0.86 -6.92 3.75
C SER A 98 0.35 -6.38 5.08
N GLU A 99 0.84 -5.22 5.56
CA GLU A 99 0.25 -4.56 6.71
C GLU A 99 -1.24 -4.29 6.51
N CYS A 100 -2.06 -4.66 7.51
CA CYS A 100 -3.48 -4.37 7.58
C CYS A 100 -3.71 -3.13 8.44
N ARG A 101 -3.72 -1.95 7.81
CA ARG A 101 -3.82 -0.65 8.51
C ARG A 101 -5.24 -0.43 9.02
N ALA A 102 -5.36 0.11 10.24
CA ALA A 102 -6.67 0.27 10.89
C ALA A 102 -7.63 1.19 10.11
N TRP A 103 -7.11 2.22 9.45
CA TRP A 103 -7.93 3.18 8.70
C TRP A 103 -8.29 2.71 7.27
N TRP A 104 -7.77 1.58 6.80
CA TRP A 104 -8.12 1.08 5.47
C TRP A 104 -9.59 0.67 5.39
N PRO A 105 -10.23 0.86 4.22
CA PRO A 105 -11.59 0.41 3.99
C PRO A 105 -11.69 -1.10 4.15
N ALA A 106 -12.81 -1.58 4.68
CA ALA A 106 -13.05 -3.01 4.84
C ALA A 106 -13.17 -3.74 3.49
N CYS A 107 -12.70 -4.99 3.43
CA CYS A 107 -12.95 -5.89 2.30
C CYS A 107 -14.26 -6.68 2.48
N HIS A 108 -14.70 -7.37 1.44
CA HIS A 108 -15.94 -8.16 1.50
C HIS A 108 -15.98 -9.21 2.62
N ASP A 109 -14.85 -9.79 3.04
CA ASP A 109 -14.77 -10.72 4.18
C ASP A 109 -14.77 -10.05 5.56
N TYR A 110 -15.20 -8.80 5.65
CA TYR A 110 -15.25 -8.10 6.92
C TYR A 110 -16.15 -8.82 7.92
N THR A 111 -15.61 -9.03 9.11
CA THR A 111 -16.37 -9.49 10.27
C THR A 111 -16.19 -8.46 11.38
N PRO A 112 -17.27 -7.93 11.98
CA PRO A 112 -17.13 -7.00 13.09
C PRO A 112 -16.41 -7.69 14.25
N ARG A 113 -15.45 -7.00 14.85
CA ARG A 113 -14.87 -7.42 16.12
C ARG A 113 -16.02 -7.40 17.14
N ARG A 114 -16.38 -8.56 17.68
CA ARG A 114 -17.24 -8.61 18.87
C ARG A 114 -16.50 -7.82 19.94
N ASP A 115 -17.15 -6.80 20.47
CA ASP A 115 -16.57 -5.91 21.46
C ASP A 115 -15.93 -6.73 22.58
N ALA A 116 -14.74 -6.30 23.01
CA ALA A 116 -14.07 -6.83 24.19
C ALA A 116 -14.78 -6.33 25.45
#